data_AF-A0A7V0KKS3-F1
#
_entry.id   AF-A0A7V0KKS3-F1
#
_cell.length_a   1.000
_cell.length_b   1.000
_cell.length_c   1.000
_cell.angle_alpha   90.00
_cell.angle_beta   90.00
_cell.angle_gamma   90.00
#
_symmetry.space_group_name_H-M   'P 1'
#
loop_
_entity.id
_entity.type
_entity.pdbx_description
1 polymer ?
#
loop_
_entity_poly.entity_id
_entity_poly.type
_entity_poly.pdbx_seq_one_letter_code
_entity_poly.pdbx_strand_id
1 'polypeptide(L)'
;MRKLIFVTGGVLSGLGKGVITASIGLLFKLSGYKVSLQKIDPYLNLDAGTMNPYEHGEVFVTRDGMETDLDIGRYERFLGEELTAVNYMTTG
;
A
#
# COMPACT_ATOMS: atom_id res chain seq x y z
N MET A 1 20.23 -2.31 11.52
CA MET A 1 19.14 -1.59 12.24
C MET A 1 18.05 -1.26 11.23
N ARG A 2 16.79 -1.56 11.52
CA ARG A 2 15.66 -1.26 10.61
C ARG A 2 15.28 0.23 10.72
N LYS A 3 14.97 0.87 9.60
CA LYS A 3 14.48 2.26 9.55
C LYS A 3 13.00 2.24 9.15
N LEU A 4 12.23 3.14 9.73
CA LEU A 4 10.81 3.34 9.41
C LEU A 4 10.65 4.76 8.87
N ILE A 5 9.99 4.87 7.73
CA ILE A 5 9.65 6.15 7.11
C ILE A 5 8.13 6.21 7.06
N PHE A 6 7.56 7.20 7.75
CA PHE A 6 6.12 7.42 7.74
C PHE A 6 5.79 8.46 6.68
N VAL A 7 4.86 8.11 5.78
CA VAL A 7 4.33 9.03 4.78
C VAL A 7 2.94 9.44 5.21
N THR A 8 2.77 10.71 5.57
CA THR A 8 1.48 11.28 5.98
C THR A 8 0.93 12.20 4.88
N GLY A 9 -0.37 12.49 4.95
CA GLY A 9 -1.06 13.36 4.01
C GLY A 9 -1.74 14.53 4.69
N GLY A 10 -1.68 15.69 4.06
CA GLY A 10 -2.44 16.88 4.46
C GLY A 10 -3.23 17.46 3.29
N VAL A 11 -4.09 18.43 3.60
CA VAL A 11 -4.91 19.21 2.66
C VAL A 11 -6.02 18.41 1.96
N LEU A 12 -5.67 17.49 1.06
CA LEU A 12 -6.64 16.75 0.25
C LEU A 12 -6.23 15.28 0.08
N SER A 13 -7.23 14.40 0.05
CA SER A 13 -7.02 13.01 -0.38
C SER A 13 -6.80 12.94 -1.90
N GLY A 14 -6.16 11.88 -2.39
CA GLY A 14 -5.96 11.70 -3.84
C GLY A 14 -4.78 12.48 -4.48
N LEU A 15 -3.99 13.25 -3.71
CA LEU A 15 -2.80 13.96 -4.23
C LEU A 15 -1.64 13.06 -4.70
N GLY A 16 -1.81 11.73 -4.72
CA GLY A 16 -0.78 10.81 -5.22
C GLY A 16 0.18 10.28 -4.17
N LYS A 17 -0.20 10.26 -2.88
CA LYS A 17 0.63 9.71 -1.79
C LYS A 17 1.12 8.29 -2.06
N GLY A 18 0.24 7.40 -2.53
CA GLY A 18 0.61 6.03 -2.88
C GLY A 18 1.67 5.95 -3.97
N VAL A 19 1.55 6.74 -5.04
CA VAL A 19 2.56 6.81 -6.13
C VAL A 19 3.90 7.34 -5.62
N ILE A 20 3.88 8.37 -4.77
CA ILE A 20 5.11 8.95 -4.20
C ILE A 20 5.80 7.91 -3.29
N THR A 21 5.05 7.26 -2.41
CA THR A 21 5.57 6.20 -1.53
C THR A 21 6.19 5.05 -2.34
N ALA A 22 5.50 4.59 -3.40
CA ALA A 22 5.99 3.54 -4.29
C ALA A 22 7.29 3.95 -5.00
N SER A 23 7.36 5.18 -5.50
CA SER A 23 8.53 5.74 -6.18
C SER A 23 9.74 5.84 -5.23
N ILE A 24 9.54 6.33 -4.02
CA ILE A 24 10.59 6.40 -2.99
C ILE A 24 11.07 5.00 -2.63
N GLY A 25 10.16 4.04 -2.47
CA GLY A 25 10.50 2.64 -2.21
C GLY A 25 11.37 2.03 -3.30
N LEU A 26 11.02 2.27 -4.57
CA LEU A 26 11.82 1.86 -5.72
C LEU A 26 13.21 2.51 -5.71
N LEU A 27 13.33 3.81 -5.43
CA LEU A 27 14.63 4.50 -5.37
C LEU A 27 15.54 3.92 -4.29
N PHE A 28 15.00 3.60 -3.11
CA PHE A 28 15.75 2.90 -2.07
C PHE A 28 16.17 1.50 -2.50
N LYS A 29 15.28 0.73 -3.15
CA LYS A 29 15.62 -0.58 -3.70
C LYS A 29 16.75 -0.50 -4.73
N LEU A 30 16.67 0.44 -5.67
CA LEU A 30 17.71 0.70 -6.67
C LEU A 30 19.03 1.16 -6.04
N SER A 31 18.98 1.78 -4.88
CA SER A 31 20.17 2.17 -4.09
C SER A 31 20.75 1.00 -3.27
N GLY A 32 20.25 -0.23 -3.44
CA GLY A 32 20.74 -1.44 -2.78
C GLY A 32 20.17 -1.72 -1.40
N TYR A 33 19.15 -0.96 -0.96
CA TYR A 33 18.48 -1.21 0.32
C TYR A 33 17.38 -2.27 0.18
N LYS A 34 17.21 -3.09 1.23
CA LYS A 34 16.01 -3.92 1.38
C LYS A 34 14.86 -3.05 1.86
N VAL A 35 13.76 -3.03 1.12
CA VAL A 35 12.60 -2.17 1.36
C VAL A 35 11.34 -3.02 1.39
N SER A 36 10.40 -2.65 2.26
CA SER A 36 9.03 -3.17 2.24
C SER A 36 8.10 -2.00 2.52
N LEU A 37 6.95 -1.99 1.84
CA LEU A 37 5.94 -0.92 1.96
C LEU A 37 4.72 -1.47 2.69
N GLN A 38 4.07 -0.60 3.47
CA GLN A 38 2.85 -0.95 4.21
C GLN A 38 1.81 0.14 3.98
N LYS A 39 0.57 -0.27 3.81
CA LYS A 39 -0.61 0.59 3.69
C LYS A 39 -1.45 0.45 4.96
N ILE A 40 -1.79 1.58 5.54
CA ILE A 40 -2.65 1.67 6.72
C ILE A 40 -3.86 2.50 6.31
N ASP A 41 -5.04 1.87 6.27
CA ASP A 41 -6.30 2.52 5.96
C ASP A 41 -7.08 2.83 7.22
N PRO A 42 -7.62 4.05 7.36
CA PRO A 42 -8.40 4.43 8.53
C PRO A 42 -9.84 3.89 8.49
N TYR A 43 -10.21 3.08 7.49
CA TYR A 43 -11.54 2.51 7.35
C TYR A 43 -11.81 1.41 8.38
N LEU A 44 -13.09 1.26 8.75
CA LEU A 44 -13.56 0.24 9.71
C LEU A 44 -13.81 -1.12 9.07
N ASN A 45 -13.81 -1.20 7.73
CA ASN A 45 -13.88 -2.47 7.02
C ASN A 45 -12.67 -3.33 7.42
N LEU A 46 -12.86 -4.64 7.58
CA LEU A 46 -11.77 -5.59 7.88
C LEU A 46 -10.82 -5.75 6.69
N ASP A 47 -11.35 -5.56 5.48
CA ASP A 47 -10.67 -5.67 4.21
C ASP A 47 -11.35 -4.76 3.17
N ALA A 48 -10.77 -4.68 1.98
CA ALA A 48 -11.34 -3.90 0.88
C ALA A 48 -12.54 -4.60 0.20
N GLY A 49 -12.76 -5.90 0.44
CA GLY A 49 -13.73 -6.73 -0.29
C GLY A 49 -15.19 -6.31 -0.13
N THR A 50 -15.51 -5.65 0.98
CA THR A 50 -16.87 -5.14 1.27
C THR A 50 -17.16 -3.75 0.69
N MET A 51 -16.17 -3.09 0.08
CA MET A 51 -16.33 -1.77 -0.54
C MET A 51 -16.87 -1.87 -1.97
N ASN A 52 -17.66 -0.90 -2.40
CA ASN A 52 -18.10 -0.80 -3.80
C ASN A 52 -16.91 -0.38 -4.70
N PRO A 53 -16.44 -1.24 -5.63
CA PRO A 53 -15.23 -0.95 -6.40
C PRO A 53 -15.40 0.19 -7.40
N TYR A 54 -16.63 0.50 -7.82
CA TYR A 54 -16.90 1.63 -8.71
C TYR A 54 -16.75 2.99 -8.02
N GLU A 55 -16.84 3.02 -6.69
CA GLU A 55 -16.75 4.24 -5.89
C GLU A 55 -15.40 4.37 -5.15
N HIS A 56 -14.84 3.24 -4.72
CA HIS A 56 -13.65 3.21 -3.86
C HIS A 56 -12.38 2.73 -4.57
N GLY A 57 -12.49 2.24 -5.80
CA GLY A 57 -11.38 1.67 -6.55
C GLY A 57 -11.32 0.15 -6.48
N GLU A 58 -10.40 -0.44 -7.24
CA GLU A 58 -10.23 -1.89 -7.30
C GLU A 58 -9.80 -2.49 -5.95
N VAL A 59 -10.24 -3.71 -5.70
CA VAL A 59 -9.67 -4.58 -4.66
C VAL A 59 -8.46 -5.27 -5.25
N PHE A 60 -7.31 -5.14 -4.60
CA PHE A 60 -6.11 -5.88 -4.98
C PHE A 60 -6.01 -7.15 -4.13
N VAL A 61 -5.65 -8.28 -4.74
CA VAL A 61 -5.52 -9.56 -4.02
C VAL A 61 -4.05 -9.97 -4.02
N THR A 62 -3.45 -10.07 -2.84
CA THR A 62 -2.06 -10.56 -2.67
C THR A 62 -1.97 -12.06 -2.89
N ARG A 63 -0.76 -12.58 -3.12
CA ARG A 63 -0.54 -14.02 -3.35
C ARG A 63 -1.05 -14.91 -2.21
N ASP A 64 -1.00 -14.43 -0.97
CA ASP A 64 -1.52 -15.13 0.21
C ASP A 64 -3.04 -14.98 0.42
N GLY A 65 -3.74 -14.35 -0.53
CA GLY A 65 -5.20 -14.30 -0.58
C GLY A 65 -5.83 -13.15 0.19
N MET A 66 -5.05 -12.15 0.63
CA MET A 66 -5.62 -10.98 1.30
C MET A 66 -6.26 -10.03 0.28
N GLU A 67 -7.48 -9.60 0.56
CA GLU A 67 -8.17 -8.53 -0.17
C GLU A 67 -7.76 -7.17 0.40
N THR A 68 -7.02 -6.38 -0.36
CA THR A 68 -6.39 -5.13 0.07
C THR A 68 -6.80 -3.94 -0.78
N ASP A 69 -6.49 -2.74 -0.31
CA ASP A 69 -6.54 -1.53 -1.13
C ASP A 69 -5.60 -1.59 -2.35
N LEU A 70 -5.97 -0.88 -3.42
CA LEU A 70 -5.23 -0.82 -4.68
C LEU A 70 -3.78 -0.31 -4.57
N ASP A 71 -3.44 0.44 -3.50
CA ASP A 71 -2.07 0.89 -3.24
C ASP A 71 -1.10 -0.29 -3.05
N ILE A 72 -1.54 -1.43 -2.51
CA ILE A 72 -0.68 -2.62 -2.38
C ILE A 72 -0.22 -3.11 -3.75
N GLY A 73 -1.14 -3.23 -4.71
CA GLY A 73 -0.79 -3.61 -6.08
C GLY A 73 0.13 -2.58 -6.74
N ARG A 74 -0.05 -1.29 -6.44
CA ARG A 74 0.87 -0.24 -6.90
C ARG A 74 2.28 -0.43 -6.33
N TYR A 75 2.40 -0.80 -5.06
CA TYR A 75 3.68 -1.06 -4.43
C TYR A 75 4.37 -2.28 -5.06
N GLU A 76 3.65 -3.37 -5.29
CA GLU A 76 4.20 -4.55 -5.97
C GLU A 76 4.72 -4.22 -7.36
N ARG A 77 3.95 -3.45 -8.15
CA ARG A 77 4.35 -3.03 -9.51
C ARG A 77 5.62 -2.19 -9.53
N PHE A 78 5.80 -1.31 -8.53
CA PHE A 78 6.99 -0.46 -8.45
C PHE A 78 8.19 -1.22 -7.90
N LEU A 79 8.00 -2.06 -6.88
CA LEU A 79 9.09 -2.81 -6.28
C LEU A 79 9.49 -4.02 -7.12
N GLY A 80 8.58 -4.58 -7.92
CA GLY A 80 8.78 -5.89 -8.55
C GLY A 80 8.93 -7.01 -7.53
N GLU A 81 8.21 -6.91 -6.40
CA GLU A 81 8.21 -7.89 -5.30
C GLU A 81 6.79 -8.08 -4.79
N GLU A 82 6.48 -9.31 -4.38
CA GLU A 82 5.19 -9.66 -3.79
C GLU A 82 5.10 -9.15 -2.34
N LEU A 83 3.98 -8.53 -2.02
CA LEU A 83 3.57 -8.18 -0.67
C LEU A 83 2.55 -9.20 -0.16
N THR A 84 2.29 -9.16 1.14
CA THR A 84 1.45 -10.15 1.85
C THR A 84 0.47 -9.43 2.77
N ALA A 85 -0.41 -10.17 3.43
CA ALA A 85 -1.38 -9.62 4.38
C ALA A 85 -0.75 -8.69 5.43
N VAL A 86 0.51 -8.91 5.84
CA VAL A 86 1.20 -8.06 6.83
C VAL A 86 1.48 -6.64 6.34
N ASN A 87 1.40 -6.41 5.03
CA ASN A 87 1.61 -5.12 4.40
C ASN A 87 0.33 -4.27 4.32
N TYR A 88 -0.81 -4.82 4.73
CA TYR A 88 -2.09 -4.13 4.75
C TYR A 88 -2.67 -4.12 6.16
N MET A 89 -3.18 -2.98 6.58
CA MET A 89 -3.81 -2.81 7.90
C MET A 89 -4.97 -1.83 7.79
N THR A 90 -6.08 -2.18 8.44
CA THR A 90 -7.29 -1.36 8.58
C THR A 90 -7.49 -0.98 10.05
N THR A 91 -8.43 -0.08 10.34
CA THR A 91 -8.83 0.21 11.73
C THR A 91 -9.65 -0.94 12.33
N GLY A 92 -10.50 -1.59 11.53
CA GLY A 92 -11.30 -2.75 11.93
C GLY A 92 -10.46 -4.02 11.95
#